data_AF-A0A3R6UMQ8-F1
#
_entry.id   AF-A0A3R6UMQ8-F1
#
_cell.length_a   1.000
_cell.length_b   1.000
_cell.length_c   1.000
_cell.angle_alpha   90.00
_cell.angle_beta   90.00
_cell.angle_gamma   90.00
#
_symmetry.space_group_name_H-M   'P 1'
#
loop_
_entity.id
_entity.type
_entity.pdbx_description
1 polymer ?
#
loop_
_entity_poly.entity_id
_entity_poly.type
_entity_poly.pdbx_seq_one_letter_code
_entity_poly.pdbx_strand_id
1 'polypeptide(L)'
;MYSIGKINQKIYKCITEDIITEEVIITENQIQHIKDRHPEAYNKVLKNIQETISTPDYIIRDKHAYTGLIIKRIQTEEGFL
;
A
#
# COMPACT_ATOMS: atom_id res chain seq x y z
N MET A 1 -1.73 15.99 1.74
CA MET A 1 -2.05 14.65 1.18
C MET A 1 -1.27 14.51 -0.11
N TYR A 2 -0.70 13.35 -0.38
CA TYR A 2 0.13 13.10 -1.55
C TYR A 2 -0.41 11.89 -2.30
N SER A 3 -0.58 12.01 -3.62
CA SER A 3 -0.98 10.89 -4.46
C SER A 3 0.17 9.89 -4.59
N ILE A 4 -0.11 8.61 -4.40
CA ILE A 4 0.88 7.53 -4.39
C ILE A 4 0.58 6.42 -5.40
N GLY A 5 -0.41 6.62 -6.27
CA GLY A 5 -0.73 5.70 -7.36
C GLY A 5 -2.23 5.48 -7.51
N LYS A 6 -2.57 4.47 -8.31
CA LYS A 6 -3.95 4.05 -8.55
C LYS A 6 -4.14 2.58 -8.29
N ILE A 7 -5.25 2.20 -7.68
CA ILE A 7 -5.68 0.80 -7.56
C ILE A 7 -6.54 0.38 -8.73
N ASN A 8 -6.49 -0.91 -9.05
CA ASN A 8 -7.50 -1.56 -9.87
C ASN A 8 -8.67 -2.00 -8.98
N GLN A 9 -9.80 -1.29 -9.02
CA GLN A 9 -10.95 -1.55 -8.14
C GLN A 9 -11.39 -3.02 -8.17
N LYS A 10 -11.28 -3.71 -9.32
CA LYS A 10 -11.73 -5.10 -9.47
C LYS A 10 -11.00 -6.06 -8.53
N ILE A 11 -9.68 -5.89 -8.34
CA ILE A 11 -8.89 -6.78 -7.48
C ILE A 11 -9.00 -6.39 -6.00
N TYR A 12 -9.38 -5.14 -5.71
CA TYR A 12 -9.55 -4.62 -4.35
C TYR A 12 -10.96 -4.83 -3.76
N LYS A 13 -11.91 -5.36 -4.55
CA LYS A 13 -13.29 -5.68 -4.12
C LYS A 13 -13.38 -6.59 -2.89
N CYS A 14 -12.35 -7.39 -2.61
CA CYS A 14 -12.30 -8.21 -1.41
C CYS A 14 -12.31 -7.39 -0.10
N ILE A 15 -11.86 -6.12 -0.14
CA ILE A 15 -11.91 -5.21 1.01
C ILE A 15 -13.34 -4.66 1.17
N THR A 16 -13.89 -4.14 0.07
CA THR A 16 -15.24 -3.59 -0.03
C THR A 16 -15.67 -3.51 -1.50
N GLU A 17 -16.96 -3.69 -1.77
CA GLU A 17 -17.52 -3.49 -3.13
C GLU A 17 -17.67 -2.00 -3.49
N ASP A 18 -17.76 -1.12 -2.48
CA ASP A 18 -18.08 0.31 -2.64
C ASP A 18 -16.84 1.18 -2.90
N ILE A 19 -15.97 0.77 -3.83
CA ILE A 19 -14.79 1.56 -4.22
C ILE A 19 -15.18 2.53 -5.33
N ILE A 20 -15.23 3.84 -5.01
CA ILE A 20 -15.65 4.90 -5.94
C ILE A 20 -14.49 5.67 -6.60
N THR A 21 -13.27 5.52 -6.06
CA THR A 21 -12.07 6.17 -6.58
C THR A 21 -10.96 5.14 -6.78
N GLU A 22 -10.13 5.38 -7.78
CA GLU A 22 -8.91 4.60 -8.00
C GLU A 22 -7.71 5.25 -7.34
N GLU A 23 -7.78 6.53 -7.01
CA GLU A 23 -6.63 7.26 -6.48
C GLU A 23 -6.32 6.83 -5.05
N VAL A 24 -5.05 6.49 -4.82
CA VAL A 24 -4.52 6.23 -3.49
C VAL A 24 -3.71 7.43 -3.04
N ILE A 25 -4.00 7.90 -1.84
CA ILE A 25 -3.30 9.01 -1.21
C ILE A 25 -2.68 8.59 0.12
N ILE A 26 -1.60 9.26 0.50
CA ILE A 26 -1.02 9.19 1.84
C ILE A 26 -1.06 10.57 2.51
N THR A 27 -1.36 10.59 3.79
CA THR A 27 -1.40 11.79 4.63
C THR A 27 -0.04 12.09 5.26
N GLU A 28 0.17 13.33 5.70
CA GLU A 28 1.39 13.71 6.41
C GLU A 28 1.55 12.96 7.73
N ASN A 29 0.45 12.72 8.45
CA ASN A 29 0.48 11.93 9.69
C ASN A 29 0.95 10.49 9.42
N GLN A 30 0.49 9.86 8.34
CA GLN A 30 0.95 8.52 7.96
C GLN A 30 2.43 8.51 7.54
N ILE A 31 2.88 9.53 6.80
CA ILE A 31 4.30 9.71 6.47
C ILE A 31 5.13 9.83 7.75
N GLN A 32 4.68 10.64 8.72
CA GLN A 32 5.40 10.84 9.98
C GLN A 32 5.45 9.54 10.79
N HIS A 33 4.34 8.79 10.88
CA HIS A 33 4.32 7.47 11.53
C HIS A 33 5.32 6.48 10.93
N ILE A 34 5.52 6.49 9.60
CA ILE A 34 6.53 5.65 8.94
C ILE A 34 7.94 6.10 9.33
N LYS A 35 8.21 7.42 9.26
CA LYS A 35 9.52 8.01 9.61
C LYS A 35 9.90 7.74 11.06
N ASP A 36 8.97 7.87 11.99
CA ASP A 36 9.21 7.72 13.43
C ASP A 36 9.52 6.28 13.81
N ARG A 37 8.86 5.30 13.17
CA ARG A 37 9.07 3.88 13.47
C ARG A 37 10.29 3.32 12.76
N HIS A 38 10.47 3.64 11.49
CA HIS A 38 11.53 3.08 10.65
C HIS A 38 11.98 4.10 9.59
N PRO A 39 12.89 5.02 9.94
CA PRO A 39 13.36 6.05 9.01
C PRO A 39 14.02 5.44 7.76
N GLU A 40 14.68 4.29 7.89
CA GLU A 40 15.27 3.56 6.76
C GLU A 40 14.23 2.87 5.87
N ALA A 41 13.10 2.46 6.46
CA ALA A 41 12.01 1.86 5.71
C ALA A 41 11.27 2.91 4.87
N TYR A 42 11.27 4.20 5.25
CA TYR A 42 10.60 5.24 4.50
C TYR A 42 11.00 5.26 3.02
N ASN A 43 12.30 5.24 2.73
CA ASN A 43 12.81 5.24 1.36
C ASN A 43 12.51 3.92 0.63
N LYS A 44 12.65 2.77 1.30
CA LYS A 44 12.37 1.45 0.72
C LYS A 44 10.88 1.27 0.43
N VAL A 45 10.01 1.70 1.34
CA VAL A 45 8.55 1.64 1.21
C VAL A 45 8.11 2.54 0.07
N LEU A 46 8.53 3.82 0.04
CA LEU A 46 8.12 4.72 -1.03
C LEU A 46 8.57 4.27 -2.42
N LYS A 47 9.76 3.67 -2.54
CA LYS A 47 10.24 3.13 -3.81
C LYS A 47 9.32 2.05 -4.36
N ASN A 48 8.76 1.20 -3.49
CA ASN A 48 7.98 0.04 -3.88
C ASN A 48 6.46 0.23 -3.73
N ILE A 49 5.99 1.31 -3.06
CA ILE A 49 4.58 1.50 -2.72
C ILE A 49 3.68 1.55 -3.95
N GLN A 50 4.13 2.22 -5.01
CA GLN A 50 3.40 2.31 -6.27
C GLN A 50 3.22 0.93 -6.90
N GLU A 51 4.27 0.10 -6.85
CA GLU A 51 4.25 -1.25 -7.39
C GLU A 51 3.38 -2.18 -6.54
N THR A 52 3.46 -2.06 -5.21
CA THR A 52 2.61 -2.80 -4.26
C THR A 52 1.13 -2.50 -4.47
N ILE A 53 0.78 -1.25 -4.79
CA ILE A 53 -0.60 -0.84 -5.07
C ILE A 53 -1.06 -1.34 -6.46
N SER A 54 -0.19 -1.26 -7.46
CA SER A 54 -0.57 -1.53 -8.85
C SER A 54 -0.59 -3.04 -9.15
N THR A 55 0.34 -3.80 -8.58
CA THR A 55 0.52 -5.24 -8.83
C THR A 55 0.80 -6.00 -7.52
N PRO A 56 -0.20 -6.06 -6.60
CA PRO A 56 -0.07 -6.79 -5.35
C PRO A 56 -0.06 -8.30 -5.58
N ASP A 57 0.63 -9.04 -4.71
CA ASP A 57 0.56 -10.51 -4.69
C ASP A 57 -0.67 -10.98 -3.91
N TYR A 58 -0.98 -10.30 -2.79
CA TYR A 58 -2.15 -10.58 -1.97
C TYR A 58 -2.81 -9.30 -1.49
N ILE A 59 -4.15 -9.33 -1.46
CA ILE A 59 -4.98 -8.31 -0.80
C ILE A 59 -5.86 -9.04 0.20
N ILE A 60 -5.71 -8.72 1.47
CA ILE A 60 -6.39 -9.39 2.58
C ILE A 60 -7.30 -8.37 3.26
N ARG A 61 -8.58 -8.71 3.40
CA ARG A 61 -9.53 -7.89 4.14
C ARG A 61 -9.19 -7.92 5.64
N ASP A 62 -9.18 -6.75 6.27
CA ASP A 62 -9.02 -6.64 7.72
C ASP A 62 -10.35 -6.88 8.45
N LYS A 63 -10.31 -7.13 9.76
CA LYS A 63 -11.51 -7.20 10.60
C LYS A 63 -12.27 -5.86 10.66
N HIS A 64 -11.57 -4.74 10.45
CA HIS A 64 -12.14 -3.41 10.40
C HIS A 64 -12.77 -3.11 9.02
N ALA A 65 -13.93 -2.46 9.02
CA ALA A 65 -14.60 -2.07 7.78
C ALA A 65 -13.71 -1.16 6.92
N TYR A 66 -13.81 -1.32 5.60
CA TYR A 66 -13.08 -0.53 4.60
C TYR A 66 -11.55 -0.55 4.77
N THR A 67 -11.02 -1.56 5.47
CA THR A 67 -9.60 -1.68 5.78
C THR A 67 -9.09 -3.02 5.23
N GLY A 68 -7.87 -3.00 4.69
CA GLY A 68 -7.22 -4.20 4.21
C GLY A 68 -5.70 -4.06 4.19
N LEU A 69 -5.05 -5.20 4.04
CA LEU A 69 -3.61 -5.36 3.97
C LEU A 69 -3.22 -5.72 2.54
N ILE A 70 -2.21 -5.02 2.03
CA ILE A 70 -1.65 -5.25 0.70
C ILE A 70 -0.26 -5.84 0.91
N ILE A 71 -0.01 -7.01 0.31
CA ILE A 71 1.26 -7.72 0.44
C ILE A 71 1.85 -7.88 -0.95
N LYS A 72 3.13 -7.52 -1.07
CA LYS A 72 3.94 -7.75 -2.26
C LYS A 72 5.32 -8.22 -1.83
N ARG A 73 5.77 -9.30 -2.46
CA ARG A 73 7.14 -9.80 -2.36
C ARG A 73 8.03 -8.92 -3.22
N ILE A 74 9.10 -8.41 -2.64
CA ILE A 74 10.05 -7.54 -3.34
C ILE A 74 11.36 -8.29 -3.48
N GLN A 75 11.78 -8.51 -4.73
CA GLN A 75 13.11 -9.03 -5.00
C GLN A 75 14.14 -7.90 -4.93
N THR A 76 15.20 -8.12 -4.16
CA THR A 76 16.33 -7.20 -4.00
C THR A 76 17.63 -7.94 -4.28
N GLU A 77 18.74 -7.20 -4.39
CA GLU A 77 20.08 -7.78 -4.57
C GLU A 77 20.48 -8.70 -3.40
N GLU A 78 19.93 -8.46 -2.20
CA GLU A 78 20.21 -9.23 -0.97
C GLU A 78 19.24 -10.40 -0.73
N GLY A 79 18.22 -10.58 -1.60
CA GLY A 79 17.21 -11.63 -1.45
C GLY A 79 15.78 -11.10 -1.58
N PHE A 80 14.83 -11.75 -0.91
CA PHE A 80 13.42 -11.35 -0.93
C PHE A 80 13.04 -10.60 0.35
N LEU A 81 12.32 -9.48 0.20
CA LEU A 81 11.66 -8.72 1.26
C LEU A 81 10.14 -8.94 1.19
#